data_AF-A0A1F4PPP8-F1
#
_entry.id   AF-A0A1F4PPP8-F1
#
_cell.length_a   1.000
_cell.length_b   1.000
_cell.length_c   1.000
_cell.angle_alpha   90.00
_cell.angle_beta   90.00
_cell.angle_gamma   90.00
#
_symmetry.space_group_name_H-M   'P 1'
#
loop_
_entity.id
_entity.type
_entity.pdbx_description
1 polymer ?
#
loop_
_entity_poly.entity_id
_entity_poly.type
_entity_poly.pdbx_seq_one_letter_code
_entity_poly.pdbx_strand_id
1 'polypeptide(L)'
;MKKKVYSILVLSIVQAVGAGLVLWLWSLFITNAEKWMNVGNNQPSVASMVVLPSVFIITAVMSGGAVLGYPLALVLKGRWYGAISLVALTLTWLGLLAAILISIY
;
A
#
# COMPACT_ATOMS: atom_id res chain seq x y z
N MET A 1 28.98 5.57 7.78
CA MET A 1 27.87 6.02 6.88
C MET A 1 27.21 4.89 6.10
N LYS A 2 27.94 3.96 5.48
CA LYS A 2 27.39 2.88 4.62
C LYS A 2 26.29 2.01 5.25
N LYS A 3 26.41 1.64 6.54
CA LYS A 3 25.38 0.85 7.26
C LYS A 3 24.02 1.54 7.38
N LYS A 4 23.99 2.88 7.52
CA LYS A 4 22.73 3.65 7.61
C LYS A 4 22.01 3.73 6.25
N VAL A 5 22.76 3.85 5.16
CA VAL A 5 22.20 3.91 3.79
C VAL A 5 21.58 2.58 3.40
N TYR A 6 22.29 1.47 3.62
CA TYR A 6 21.75 0.13 3.37
C TYR A 6 20.45 -0.15 4.15
N SER A 7 20.39 0.26 5.42
CA SER A 7 19.20 0.06 6.23
C SER A 7 17.99 0.84 5.69
N ILE A 8 18.17 2.09 5.24
CA ILE A 8 17.09 2.89 4.63
C ILE A 8 16.61 2.25 3.33
N LEU A 9 17.54 1.76 2.50
CA LEU A 9 17.22 1.09 1.23
C LEU A 9 16.43 -0.21 1.43
N VAL A 10 16.84 -1.06 2.37
CA VAL A 10 16.13 -2.31 2.68
C VAL A 10 14.75 -2.01 3.26
N LEU A 11 14.65 -1.03 4.17
CA LEU A 11 13.38 -0.64 4.76
C LEU A 11 12.41 -0.11 3.70
N SER A 12 12.85 0.73 2.76
CA SER A 12 11.96 1.26 1.72
C SER A 12 11.46 0.17 0.77
N ILE A 13 12.30 -0.83 0.44
CA ILE A 13 11.87 -2.00 -0.34
C ILE A 13 10.80 -2.79 0.43
N VAL A 14 11.03 -3.09 1.71
CA VAL A 14 10.07 -3.84 2.54
C VAL A 14 8.74 -3.08 2.66
N GLN A 15 8.77 -1.75 2.81
CA GLN A 15 7.56 -0.93 2.83
C GLN A 15 6.83 -0.95 1.49
N ALA A 16 7.56 -0.87 0.36
CA ALA A 16 6.97 -0.91 -0.97
C ALA A 16 6.33 -2.27 -1.26
N VAL A 17 7.02 -3.37 -0.93
CA VAL A 17 6.49 -4.73 -1.07
C VAL A 17 5.28 -4.93 -0.16
N GLY A 18 5.35 -4.49 1.10
CA GLY A 18 4.23 -4.59 2.04
C GLY A 18 2.99 -3.84 1.55
N ALA A 19 3.14 -2.59 1.09
CA ALA A 19 2.06 -1.82 0.52
C ALA A 19 1.53 -2.46 -0.79
N GLY A 20 2.42 -2.96 -1.64
CA GLY A 20 2.06 -3.68 -2.85
C GLY A 20 1.23 -4.94 -2.57
N LEU A 21 1.59 -5.72 -1.56
CA LEU A 21 0.83 -6.91 -1.13
C LEU A 21 -0.57 -6.54 -0.64
N VAL A 22 -0.69 -5.46 0.16
CA VAL A 22 -1.99 -4.99 0.64
C VAL A 22 -2.89 -4.54 -0.53
N LEU A 23 -2.34 -3.81 -1.49
CA LEU A 23 -3.06 -3.40 -2.71
C LEU A 23 -3.43 -4.58 -3.61
N TRP A 24 -2.55 -5.59 -3.70
CA TRP A 24 -2.82 -6.81 -4.46
C TRP A 24 -3.96 -7.62 -3.84
N LEU A 25 -3.97 -7.79 -2.51
CA LEU A 25 -5.07 -8.44 -1.79
C LEU A 25 -6.40 -7.69 -2.00
N TRP A 26 -6.36 -6.36 -2.01
CA TRP A 26 -7.53 -5.54 -2.34
C TRP A 26 -8.01 -5.75 -3.78
N SER A 27 -7.10 -5.80 -4.75
CA SER A 27 -7.44 -6.08 -6.14
C SER A 27 -8.10 -7.46 -6.30
N LEU A 28 -7.56 -8.48 -5.63
CA LEU A 28 -8.18 -9.81 -5.59
C LEU A 28 -9.57 -9.79 -4.94
N PHE A 29 -9.74 -9.03 -3.87
CA PHE A 29 -11.03 -8.86 -3.22
C PHE A 29 -12.06 -8.24 -4.17
N ILE A 30 -11.71 -7.13 -4.83
CA ILE A 30 -12.61 -6.41 -5.74
C ILE A 30 -12.94 -7.22 -7.00
N THR A 31 -11.96 -7.91 -7.57
CA THR A 31 -12.20 -8.76 -8.76
C THR A 31 -13.09 -9.96 -8.47
N ASN A 32 -13.13 -10.44 -7.21
CA ASN A 32 -14.04 -11.51 -6.78
C ASN A 32 -15.30 -11.00 -6.06
N ALA A 33 -15.37 -9.70 -5.79
CA ALA A 33 -16.48 -9.06 -5.07
C ALA A 33 -17.81 -9.26 -5.78
N GLU A 34 -17.82 -9.28 -7.11
CA GLU A 34 -19.04 -9.52 -7.90
C GLU A 34 -19.67 -10.89 -7.58
N LYS A 35 -18.84 -11.92 -7.38
CA LYS A 35 -19.29 -13.27 -7.01
C LYS A 35 -19.76 -13.36 -5.56
N TRP A 36 -19.16 -12.59 -4.65
CA TRP A 36 -19.45 -12.66 -3.22
C TRP A 36 -20.61 -11.76 -2.79
N MET A 37 -20.80 -10.64 -3.49
CA MET A 37 -21.75 -9.59 -3.10
C MET A 37 -22.85 -9.37 -4.14
N ASN A 38 -22.94 -10.23 -5.17
CA ASN A 38 -24.00 -10.20 -6.19
C ASN A 38 -24.13 -8.83 -6.88
N VAL A 39 -22.99 -8.17 -7.09
CA VAL A 39 -22.89 -6.78 -7.59
C VAL A 39 -23.34 -6.66 -9.06
N GLY A 40 -23.47 -7.78 -9.78
CA GLY A 40 -23.85 -7.83 -11.20
C GLY A 40 -25.33 -7.59 -11.53
N ASN A 41 -26.25 -7.59 -10.55
CA ASN A 41 -27.69 -7.46 -10.81
C ASN A 41 -28.22 -6.01 -10.89
N ASN A 42 -27.36 -5.02 -11.18
CA ASN A 42 -27.71 -3.59 -11.34
C ASN A 42 -28.46 -2.95 -10.15
N GLN A 43 -28.56 -3.61 -9.01
CA GLN A 43 -29.11 -3.06 -7.78
C GLN A 43 -28.00 -3.02 -6.72
N PRO A 44 -27.61 -1.83 -6.25
CA PRO A 44 -26.64 -1.74 -5.17
C PRO A 44 -27.26 -2.37 -3.92
N SER A 45 -26.77 -3.55 -3.58
CA SER A 45 -27.06 -4.25 -2.33
C SER A 45 -26.59 -3.40 -1.15
N VAL A 46 -27.34 -3.39 -0.04
CA VAL A 46 -26.89 -2.76 1.22
C VAL A 46 -25.51 -3.32 1.64
N ALA A 47 -25.25 -4.60 1.34
CA ALA A 47 -23.95 -5.21 1.58
C ALA A 47 -22.84 -4.56 0.74
N SER A 48 -23.05 -4.28 -0.55
CA SER A 48 -22.03 -3.63 -1.37
C SER A 48 -21.80 -2.17 -0.97
N MET A 49 -22.85 -1.46 -0.51
CA MET A 49 -22.73 -0.08 -0.02
C MET A 49 -21.92 0.05 1.28
N VAL A 50 -21.85 -0.99 2.11
CA VAL A 50 -21.14 -0.95 3.40
C VAL A 50 -19.81 -1.69 3.34
N VAL A 51 -19.77 -2.87 2.72
CA VAL A 51 -18.58 -3.73 2.71
C VAL A 51 -17.49 -3.15 1.83
N LEU A 52 -17.82 -2.64 0.63
CA LEU A 52 -16.80 -2.08 -0.28
C LEU A 52 -16.08 -0.87 0.33
N PRO A 53 -16.77 0.16 0.87
CA PRO A 53 -16.10 1.27 1.53
C PRO A 53 -15.32 0.83 2.77
N SER A 54 -15.86 -0.10 3.57
CA SER A 54 -15.19 -0.57 4.79
C SER A 54 -13.87 -1.27 4.48
N VAL A 55 -13.88 -2.19 3.51
CA VAL A 55 -12.65 -2.90 3.11
C VAL A 55 -11.68 -1.93 2.43
N PHE A 56 -12.18 -0.98 1.63
CA PHE A 56 -11.33 0.08 1.06
C PHE A 56 -10.62 0.90 2.15
N ILE A 57 -11.35 1.33 3.18
CA ILE A 57 -10.78 2.08 4.31
C ILE A 57 -9.72 1.24 5.03
N ILE A 58 -10.01 -0.04 5.30
CA ILE A 58 -9.06 -0.94 5.94
C ILE A 58 -7.79 -1.08 5.09
N THR A 59 -7.93 -1.33 3.79
CA THR A 59 -6.81 -1.41 2.85
C THR A 59 -6.02 -0.10 2.82
N ALA A 60 -6.69 1.06 2.78
CA ALA A 60 -6.04 2.36 2.77
C ALA A 60 -5.24 2.60 4.06
N VAL A 61 -5.80 2.26 5.22
CA VAL A 61 -5.12 2.38 6.52
C VAL A 61 -3.94 1.41 6.60
N MET A 62 -4.08 0.16 6.14
CA MET A 62 -2.99 -0.81 6.13
C MET A 62 -1.86 -0.40 5.20
N SER A 63 -2.16 0.05 3.98
CA SER A 63 -1.19 0.56 3.02
C SER A 63 -0.50 1.83 3.54
N GLY A 64 -1.28 2.77 4.08
CA GLY A 64 -0.76 3.98 4.70
C GLY A 64 0.16 3.66 5.88
N GLY A 65 -0.23 2.72 6.74
CA GLY A 65 0.59 2.24 7.85
C GLY A 65 1.88 1.57 7.40
N ALA A 66 1.84 0.74 6.35
CA ALA A 66 3.02 0.10 5.79
C ALA A 66 4.04 1.12 5.25
N VAL A 67 3.57 2.17 4.57
CA VAL A 67 4.43 3.20 3.98
C VAL A 67 4.87 4.26 4.99
N LEU A 68 3.98 4.71 5.87
CA LEU A 68 4.21 5.88 6.72
C LEU A 68 4.53 5.55 8.18
N GLY A 69 4.28 4.33 8.67
CA GLY A 69 4.45 3.97 10.07
C GLY A 69 5.87 4.26 10.61
N TYR A 70 6.90 3.82 9.88
CA TYR A 70 8.28 4.07 10.27
C TYR A 70 8.75 5.52 10.00
N PRO A 71 8.43 6.16 8.86
CA PRO A 71 8.63 7.60 8.67
C PRO A 71 8.04 8.47 9.78
N LEU A 72 6.82 8.19 10.23
CA LEU A 72 6.18 8.90 11.34
C LEU A 72 7.01 8.77 12.62
N ALA A 73 7.49 7.56 12.93
CA ALA A 73 8.38 7.33 14.07
C ALA A 73 9.72 8.09 13.95
N LEU A 74 10.25 8.30 12.74
CA LEU A 74 11.45 9.10 12.51
C LEU A 74 11.20 10.60 12.68
N VAL A 75 10.04 11.09 12.23
CA VAL A 75 9.61 12.49 12.41
C VAL A 75 9.46 12.82 13.89
N LEU A 76 8.83 11.94 14.67
CA LEU A 76 8.68 12.11 16.13
C LEU A 76 10.03 12.16 16.87
N LYS A 77 11.11 11.64 16.26
CA LYS A 77 12.49 11.71 16.77
C LYS A 77 13.29 12.89 16.20
N GLY A 78 12.64 13.82 15.50
CA GLY A 78 13.26 15.00 14.86
C GLY A 78 14.08 14.70 13.60
N ARG A 79 14.01 13.48 13.05
CA ARG A 79 14.84 13.04 11.91
C ARG A 79 14.12 13.18 10.57
N TRP A 80 13.69 14.40 10.25
CA TRP A 80 12.89 14.74 9.07
C TRP A 80 13.52 14.29 7.74
N TYR A 81 14.80 14.58 7.51
CA TYR A 81 15.49 14.16 6.28
C TYR A 81 15.48 12.64 6.09
N GLY A 82 15.58 11.86 7.18
CA GLY A 82 15.51 10.40 7.13
C GLY A 82 14.11 9.90 6.79
N ALA A 83 13.08 10.56 7.30
CA ALA A 83 11.68 10.23 7.00
C ALA A 83 11.32 10.54 5.53
N ILE A 84 11.65 11.74 5.05
CA ILE A 84 11.35 12.17 3.68
C ILE A 84 12.09 11.28 2.67
N SER A 85 13.38 11.01 2.91
CA SER A 85 14.16 10.14 2.01
C SER A 85 13.63 8.71 1.95
N LEU A 86 13.17 8.16 3.08
CA LEU A 86 12.55 6.84 3.11
C LEU A 86 11.25 6.83 2.31
N VAL A 87 10.35 7.79 2.54
CA VAL A 87 9.07 7.89 1.82
C VAL A 87 9.31 8.05 0.31
N ALA A 88 10.21 8.94 -0.08
CA ALA A 88 10.55 9.15 -1.48
C ALA A 88 11.07 7.86 -2.14
N LEU A 89 11.99 7.15 -1.47
CA LEU A 89 12.49 5.85 -1.95
C LEU A 89 11.39 4.80 -2.04
N THR A 90 10.50 4.73 -1.05
CA THR A 90 9.37 3.79 -1.06
C THR A 90 8.43 4.06 -2.23
N LEU A 91 8.15 5.34 -2.54
CA LEU A 91 7.36 5.73 -3.71
C LEU A 91 8.07 5.38 -5.02
N THR A 92 9.39 5.58 -5.10
CA THR A 92 10.18 5.16 -6.27
C THR A 92 10.11 3.65 -6.49
N TRP A 93 10.26 2.85 -5.43
CA TRP A 93 10.12 1.39 -5.51
C TRP A 93 8.73 0.96 -5.90
N LEU A 94 7.67 1.59 -5.36
CA LEU A 94 6.29 1.32 -5.78
C LEU A 94 6.08 1.62 -7.26
N GLY A 95 6.57 2.76 -7.75
CA GLY A 95 6.50 3.10 -9.18
C GLY A 95 7.27 2.11 -10.06
N LEU A 96 8.44 1.66 -9.61
CA LEU A 96 9.25 0.68 -10.32
C LEU A 96 8.60 -0.71 -10.35
N LEU A 97 8.02 -1.16 -9.23
CA LEU A 97 7.24 -2.40 -9.16
C LEU A 97 6.01 -2.34 -10.06
N ALA A 98 5.30 -1.21 -10.08
CA ALA A 98 4.15 -1.00 -10.96
C ALA A 98 4.56 -1.05 -12.44
N ALA A 99 5.67 -0.40 -12.82
CA ALA A 99 6.20 -0.45 -14.18
C ALA A 99 6.59 -1.87 -14.60
N ILE A 100 7.22 -2.65 -13.70
CA ILE A 100 7.54 -4.05 -13.95
C ILE A 100 6.26 -4.86 -14.17
N LEU A 101 5.25 -4.71 -13.32
CA LEU A 101 3.97 -5.41 -13.46
C LEU A 101 3.29 -5.10 -14.80
N ILE A 102 3.26 -3.84 -15.22
CA ILE A 102 2.70 -3.41 -16.51
C ILE A 102 3.52 -3.95 -17.69
N SER A 103 4.83 -4.15 -17.53
CA SER A 103 5.65 -4.70 -18.62
C SER A 103 5.46 -6.21 -18.82
N ILE A 104 5.02 -6.91 -17.78
CA ILE A 104 4.83 -8.37 -17.79
C ILE A 104 3.41 -8.75 -18.25
N TYR A 105 2.43 -7.89 -17.97
CA TYR A 105 1.00 -8.08 -18.28
C TYR A 105 0.54 -7.22 -19.45
#